data_AF-A0AAU2AY48-F1
#
_entry.id   AF-A0AAU2AY48-F1
#
_cell.length_a   1.000
_cell.length_b   1.000
_cell.length_c   1.000
_cell.angle_alpha   90.00
_cell.angle_beta   90.00
_cell.angle_gamma   90.00
#
_symmetry.space_group_name_H-M   'P 1'
#
loop_
_entity.id
_entity.type
_entity.pdbx_description
1 polymer ?
#
loop_
_entity_poly.entity_id
_entity_poly.type
_entity_poly.pdbx_seq_one_letter_code
_entity_poly.pdbx_strand_id
1 'polypeptide(L)'
;MNPYNPLKKPGAHLVHDRLGAENPRALPAGHLPDSPLAHLARMVSTAARDVDLLHHDLTVRAQLLIERLEPIARGESPAMHGVNGVLQSTGLQVELIAARHGAAYQQLTHAINAYEQCAPAGPLAPAPAHGHRRDNPPATGRQQPGDELSPLSPAARHDPKGFDRRALQDIKRGDLWLRETPRHRDKYLAYGSGEWADAFPETVTDLIADGLVAADTSTSVQQPGHLLSLTAQGALVLEVLEGEHTAERRRTLYRSADDLSPQALASEVLEAVDRGGLRICRDILYHFNYIACDSGKGAAVRAETVEELIADGLLVADTSVPLGRSGRALSLTPAGEAVLEASRTAHQRVAAALRRSTTGDPSDVPAQPPVPTPAAHPAARPSRIH
;
A
#
# COMPACT_ATOMS: atom_id res chain seq x y z
N MET A 1 -1.01 -27.86 18.97
CA MET A 1 -2.23 -27.02 18.97
C MET A 1 -2.81 -27.03 17.57
N ASN A 2 -4.13 -27.09 17.40
CA ASN A 2 -4.75 -27.01 16.07
C ASN A 2 -4.50 -25.59 15.49
N PRO A 3 -3.75 -25.45 14.39
CA PRO A 3 -3.46 -24.15 13.80
C PRO A 3 -4.71 -23.47 13.18
N TYR A 4 -5.82 -24.20 13.03
CA TYR A 4 -7.07 -23.74 12.43
C TYR A 4 -8.19 -23.53 13.46
N ASN A 5 -7.85 -23.03 14.64
CA ASN A 5 -8.88 -22.70 15.63
C ASN A 5 -9.73 -21.53 15.10
N PRO A 6 -11.04 -21.71 14.83
CA PRO A 6 -11.90 -20.64 14.34
C PRO A 6 -11.98 -19.45 15.29
N LEU A 7 -11.70 -19.65 16.58
CA LEU A 7 -11.67 -18.58 17.58
C LEU A 7 -10.41 -17.72 17.52
N LYS A 8 -9.34 -18.20 16.88
CA LYS A 8 -8.08 -17.46 16.74
C LYS A 8 -7.84 -16.94 15.33
N LYS A 9 -8.17 -17.75 14.32
CA LYS A 9 -7.93 -17.45 12.90
C LYS A 9 -9.15 -17.86 12.06
N PRO A 10 -10.29 -17.15 12.18
CA PRO A 10 -11.53 -17.51 11.50
C PRO A 10 -11.41 -17.50 9.97
N GLY A 11 -10.62 -16.58 9.39
CA GLY A 11 -10.39 -16.51 7.96
C GLY A 11 -9.57 -17.69 7.44
N ALA A 12 -8.45 -18.02 8.11
CA ALA A 12 -7.67 -19.20 7.76
C ALA A 12 -8.46 -20.51 7.95
N HIS A 13 -9.26 -20.58 9.02
CA HIS A 13 -10.16 -21.71 9.25
C HIS A 13 -11.18 -21.87 8.12
N LEU A 14 -11.82 -20.78 7.68
CA LEU A 14 -12.81 -20.85 6.59
C LEU A 14 -12.19 -21.33 5.27
N VAL A 15 -10.97 -20.90 4.97
CA VAL A 15 -10.23 -21.38 3.80
C VAL A 15 -9.89 -22.86 3.91
N HIS A 16 -9.45 -23.32 5.08
CA HIS A 16 -9.19 -24.73 5.33
C HIS A 16 -10.45 -25.58 5.19
N ASP A 17 -11.56 -25.13 5.76
CA ASP A 17 -12.85 -25.83 5.72
C ASP A 17 -13.40 -25.94 4.30
N ARG A 18 -13.36 -24.85 3.52
CA ARG A 18 -13.96 -24.81 2.17
C ARG A 18 -13.03 -25.36 1.08
N LEU A 19 -11.73 -25.11 1.17
CA LEU A 19 -10.75 -25.44 0.11
C LEU A 19 -9.80 -26.58 0.50
N GLY A 20 -9.85 -27.09 1.74
CA GLY A 20 -8.92 -28.11 2.24
C GLY A 20 -7.48 -27.61 2.42
N ALA A 21 -7.23 -26.31 2.19
CA ALA A 21 -5.89 -25.75 2.20
C ALA A 21 -5.41 -25.50 3.63
N GLU A 22 -4.31 -26.15 4.01
CA GLU A 22 -3.66 -25.96 5.30
C GLU A 22 -3.11 -24.54 5.47
N ASN A 23 -2.67 -23.87 4.41
CA ASN A 23 -2.20 -22.50 4.51
C ASN A 23 -2.80 -21.64 3.39
N PRO A 24 -3.66 -20.65 3.71
CA PRO A 24 -4.19 -19.73 2.71
C PRO A 24 -3.08 -19.06 1.91
N ARG A 25 -1.93 -18.77 2.52
CA ARG A 25 -0.78 -18.15 1.84
C ARG A 25 -0.12 -19.06 0.80
N ALA A 26 -0.25 -20.37 0.94
CA ALA A 26 0.31 -21.33 0.01
C ALA A 26 -0.58 -21.56 -1.23
N LEU A 27 -1.86 -21.15 -1.18
CA LEU A 27 -2.80 -21.32 -2.30
C LEU A 27 -2.27 -20.81 -3.65
N PRO A 28 -1.65 -19.61 -3.75
CA PRO A 28 -1.16 -19.11 -5.04
C PRO A 28 0.00 -19.92 -5.62
N ALA A 29 0.79 -20.60 -4.78
CA ALA A 29 1.98 -21.33 -5.22
C ALA A 29 1.67 -22.56 -6.07
N GLY A 30 0.43 -23.07 -5.99
CA GLY A 30 -0.06 -24.18 -6.83
C GLY A 30 -0.42 -23.78 -8.26
N HIS A 31 -0.35 -22.49 -8.61
CA HIS A 31 -0.81 -21.96 -9.90
C HIS A 31 0.31 -21.24 -10.66
N LEU A 32 0.18 -21.17 -12.00
CA LEU A 32 1.07 -20.33 -12.80
C LEU A 32 0.91 -18.84 -12.38
N PRO A 33 2.00 -18.06 -12.22
CA PRO A 33 1.97 -16.72 -11.60
C PRO A 33 0.94 -15.74 -12.18
N ASP A 34 0.72 -15.80 -13.50
CA ASP A 34 -0.16 -14.90 -14.26
C ASP A 34 -1.51 -15.53 -14.60
N SER A 35 -1.82 -16.69 -14.05
CA SER A 35 -3.12 -17.32 -14.28
C SER A 35 -4.23 -16.58 -13.51
N PRO A 36 -5.46 -16.51 -14.05
CA PRO A 36 -6.59 -15.94 -13.33
C PRO A 36 -6.85 -16.67 -12.00
N LEU A 37 -6.54 -17.98 -11.92
CA LEU A 37 -6.62 -18.76 -10.69
C LEU A 37 -5.57 -18.35 -9.66
N ALA A 38 -4.34 -18.03 -10.08
CA ALA A 38 -3.33 -17.50 -9.17
C ALA A 38 -3.76 -16.15 -8.58
N HIS A 39 -4.42 -15.30 -9.38
CA HIS A 39 -4.98 -14.05 -8.90
C HIS A 39 -6.10 -14.26 -7.88
N LEU A 40 -7.05 -15.15 -8.16
CA LEU A 40 -8.13 -15.50 -7.22
C LEU A 40 -7.59 -16.14 -5.94
N ALA A 41 -6.61 -17.04 -6.04
CA ALA A 41 -5.92 -17.62 -4.87
C ALA A 41 -5.26 -16.54 -4.01
N ARG A 42 -4.62 -15.54 -4.63
CA ARG A 42 -4.06 -14.38 -3.92
C ARG A 42 -5.15 -13.57 -3.24
N MET A 43 -6.29 -13.34 -3.91
CA MET A 43 -7.44 -12.63 -3.30
C MET A 43 -7.98 -13.38 -2.08
N VAL A 44 -8.15 -14.71 -2.17
CA VAL A 44 -8.59 -15.56 -1.04
C VAL A 44 -7.62 -15.48 0.13
N SER A 45 -6.33 -15.70 -0.12
CA SER A 45 -5.26 -15.57 0.89
C SER A 45 -5.30 -14.20 1.59
N THR A 46 -5.46 -13.15 0.78
CA THR A 46 -5.45 -11.76 1.21
C THR A 46 -6.68 -11.39 2.05
N ALA A 47 -7.86 -11.87 1.66
CA ALA A 47 -9.11 -11.66 2.39
C ALA A 47 -9.16 -12.50 3.68
N ALA A 48 -8.63 -13.73 3.65
CA ALA A 48 -8.54 -14.59 4.83
C ALA A 48 -7.66 -13.94 5.91
N ARG A 49 -6.52 -13.37 5.49
CA ARG A 49 -5.67 -12.59 6.37
C ARG A 49 -6.41 -11.39 6.97
N ASP A 50 -7.15 -10.61 6.17
CA ASP A 50 -7.87 -9.44 6.70
C ASP A 50 -8.90 -9.82 7.77
N VAL A 51 -9.63 -10.91 7.55
CA VAL A 51 -10.57 -11.45 8.53
C VAL A 51 -9.84 -11.81 9.83
N ASP A 52 -8.73 -12.53 9.75
CA ASP A 52 -7.92 -12.90 10.93
C ASP A 52 -7.40 -11.67 11.68
N LEU A 53 -6.94 -10.65 10.96
CA LEU A 53 -6.43 -9.41 11.53
C LEU A 53 -7.53 -8.62 12.25
N LEU A 54 -8.67 -8.42 11.58
CA LEU A 54 -9.80 -7.70 12.17
C LEU A 54 -10.38 -8.45 13.36
N HIS A 55 -10.39 -9.79 13.33
CA HIS A 55 -10.82 -10.61 14.46
C HIS A 55 -9.87 -10.48 15.66
N HIS A 56 -8.56 -10.48 15.42
CA HIS A 56 -7.56 -10.24 16.46
C HIS A 56 -7.74 -8.86 17.10
N ASP A 57 -7.81 -7.80 16.29
CA ASP A 57 -8.01 -6.42 16.76
C ASP A 57 -9.30 -6.27 17.57
N LEU A 58 -10.39 -6.88 17.08
CA LEU A 58 -11.68 -6.89 17.78
C LEU A 58 -11.55 -7.56 19.15
N THR A 59 -10.90 -8.72 19.20
CA THR A 59 -10.73 -9.51 20.44
C THR A 59 -9.87 -8.77 21.46
N VAL A 60 -8.74 -8.19 21.03
CA VAL A 60 -7.84 -7.41 21.90
C VAL A 60 -8.59 -6.20 22.47
N ARG A 61 -9.31 -5.45 21.64
CA ARG A 61 -10.04 -4.25 22.08
C ARG A 61 -11.22 -4.59 22.99
N ALA A 62 -11.94 -5.67 22.70
CA ALA A 62 -13.00 -6.16 23.57
C ALA A 62 -12.45 -6.57 24.94
N GLN A 63 -11.31 -7.28 24.98
CA GLN A 63 -10.65 -7.68 26.22
C GLN A 63 -10.20 -6.47 27.05
N LEU A 64 -9.57 -5.48 26.42
CA LEU A 64 -9.20 -4.22 27.08
C LEU A 64 -10.42 -3.48 27.65
N LEU A 65 -11.55 -3.51 26.94
CA LEU A 65 -12.79 -2.93 27.42
C LEU A 65 -13.34 -3.68 28.64
N ILE A 66 -13.31 -5.02 28.63
CA ILE A 66 -13.69 -5.86 29.77
C ILE A 66 -12.83 -5.53 30.98
N GLU A 67 -11.50 -5.51 30.84
CA GLU A 67 -10.56 -5.20 31.92
C GLU A 67 -10.77 -3.80 32.51
N ARG A 68 -11.12 -2.82 31.67
CA ARG A 68 -11.44 -1.45 32.13
C ARG A 68 -12.78 -1.37 32.87
N LEU A 69 -13.76 -2.19 32.49
CA LEU A 69 -15.08 -2.21 33.10
C LEU A 69 -15.16 -3.09 34.35
N GLU A 70 -14.25 -4.05 34.49
CA GLU A 70 -14.24 -5.03 35.59
C GLU A 70 -14.22 -4.38 37.00
N PRO A 71 -13.42 -3.33 37.30
CA PRO A 71 -13.47 -2.66 38.60
C PRO A 71 -14.86 -2.05 38.89
N ILE A 72 -15.49 -1.45 37.89
CA ILE A 72 -16.82 -0.84 38.01
C ILE A 72 -17.86 -1.90 38.31
N ALA A 73 -17.81 -3.03 37.60
CA ALA A 73 -18.69 -4.18 37.83
C ALA A 73 -18.51 -4.76 39.25
N ARG A 74 -17.31 -4.65 39.84
CA ARG A 74 -17.01 -5.03 41.23
C ARG A 74 -17.37 -3.96 42.26
N GLY A 75 -17.91 -2.81 41.84
CA GLY A 75 -18.27 -1.69 42.72
C GLY A 75 -17.07 -0.85 43.18
N GLU A 76 -15.87 -1.12 42.67
CA GLU A 76 -14.68 -0.31 42.93
C GLU A 76 -14.82 0.98 42.12
N SER A 77 -14.98 2.12 42.82
CA SER A 77 -15.17 3.44 42.21
C SER A 77 -13.88 4.25 42.25
N PRO A 78 -12.92 4.09 41.32
CA PRO A 78 -11.95 5.15 41.06
C PRO A 78 -12.71 6.37 40.51
N ALA A 79 -12.26 7.58 40.82
CA ALA A 79 -12.91 8.83 40.41
C ALA A 79 -13.36 8.75 38.94
N MET A 80 -14.67 8.70 38.69
CA MET A 80 -15.29 8.45 37.37
C MET A 80 -15.01 9.51 36.28
N HIS A 81 -14.15 10.49 36.58
CA HIS A 81 -13.81 11.58 35.67
C HIS A 81 -12.87 11.04 34.58
N GLY A 82 -13.45 10.62 33.46
CA GLY A 82 -12.72 10.14 32.27
C GLY A 82 -13.25 8.83 31.69
N VAL A 83 -13.93 8.00 32.50
CA VAL A 83 -14.44 6.69 32.06
C VAL A 83 -15.51 6.82 30.99
N ASN A 84 -16.43 7.79 31.11
CA ASN A 84 -17.47 8.00 30.10
C ASN A 84 -16.90 8.36 28.72
N GLY A 85 -15.84 9.17 28.66
CA GLY A 85 -15.16 9.51 27.41
C GLY A 85 -14.41 8.32 26.80
N VAL A 86 -13.81 7.49 27.65
CA VAL A 86 -13.13 6.26 27.21
C VAL A 86 -14.14 5.22 26.71
N LEU A 87 -15.30 5.07 27.35
CA LEU A 87 -16.33 4.13 26.91
C LEU A 87 -16.97 4.55 25.59
N GLN A 88 -17.27 5.84 25.41
CA GLN A 88 -17.80 6.34 24.15
C GLN A 88 -16.79 6.16 23.00
N SER A 89 -15.52 6.52 23.23
CA SER A 89 -14.50 6.40 22.18
C SER A 89 -14.14 4.94 21.86
N THR A 90 -13.97 4.09 22.89
CA THR A 90 -13.62 2.67 22.71
C THR A 90 -14.80 1.87 22.14
N GLY A 91 -16.03 2.16 22.58
CA GLY A 91 -17.25 1.53 22.06
C GLY A 91 -17.43 1.75 20.56
N LEU A 92 -17.28 3.00 20.10
CA LEU A 92 -17.34 3.33 18.68
C LEU A 92 -16.26 2.58 17.86
N GLN A 93 -15.05 2.45 18.40
CA GLN A 93 -13.97 1.71 17.74
C GLN A 93 -14.29 0.22 17.62
N VAL A 94 -14.85 -0.39 18.66
CA VAL A 94 -15.27 -1.80 18.64
C VAL A 94 -16.38 -2.01 17.61
N GLU A 95 -17.40 -1.15 17.57
CA GLU A 95 -18.47 -1.22 16.59
C GLU A 95 -17.96 -1.11 15.15
N LEU A 96 -17.06 -0.15 14.90
CA LEU A 96 -16.46 0.03 13.57
C LEU A 96 -15.64 -1.20 13.14
N ILE A 97 -14.82 -1.74 14.03
CA ILE A 97 -14.01 -2.94 13.73
C ILE A 97 -14.92 -4.15 13.52
N ALA A 98 -15.98 -4.31 14.30
CA ALA A 98 -16.97 -5.36 14.11
C ALA A 98 -17.65 -5.27 12.73
N ALA A 99 -18.05 -4.06 12.30
CA ALA A 99 -18.62 -3.84 10.97
C ALA A 99 -17.63 -4.19 9.86
N ARG A 100 -16.35 -3.77 10.00
CA ARG A 100 -15.28 -4.11 9.06
C ARG A 100 -15.01 -5.61 9.01
N HIS A 101 -15.00 -6.28 10.17
CA HIS A 101 -14.84 -7.72 10.27
C HIS A 101 -15.95 -8.45 9.50
N GLY A 102 -17.20 -8.03 9.67
CA GLY A 102 -18.34 -8.56 8.90
C GLY A 102 -18.18 -8.38 7.39
N ALA A 103 -17.77 -7.19 6.93
CA ALA A 103 -17.54 -6.91 5.52
C ALA A 103 -16.39 -7.76 4.95
N ALA A 104 -15.27 -7.88 5.68
CA ALA A 104 -14.13 -8.72 5.28
C ALA A 104 -14.53 -10.20 5.17
N TYR A 105 -15.38 -10.70 6.08
CA TYR A 105 -15.88 -12.07 6.04
C TYR A 105 -16.73 -12.34 4.79
N GLN A 106 -17.59 -11.38 4.41
CA GLN A 106 -18.36 -11.46 3.16
C GLN A 106 -17.45 -11.44 1.94
N GLN A 107 -16.44 -10.56 1.91
CA GLN A 107 -15.46 -10.49 0.83
C GLN A 107 -14.68 -11.80 0.68
N LEU A 108 -14.24 -12.40 1.79
CA LEU A 108 -13.59 -13.71 1.77
C LEU A 108 -14.51 -14.79 1.20
N THR A 109 -15.76 -14.81 1.64
CA THR A 109 -16.76 -15.77 1.13
C THR A 109 -16.96 -15.63 -0.38
N HIS A 110 -17.08 -14.40 -0.89
CA HIS A 110 -17.17 -14.14 -2.33
C HIS A 110 -15.91 -14.58 -3.08
N ALA A 111 -14.72 -14.29 -2.54
CA ALA A 111 -13.46 -14.68 -3.16
C ALA A 111 -13.30 -16.21 -3.23
N ILE A 112 -13.68 -16.93 -2.17
CA ILE A 112 -13.69 -18.40 -2.13
C ILE A 112 -14.64 -18.94 -3.20
N ASN A 113 -15.87 -18.43 -3.27
CA ASN A 113 -16.86 -18.88 -4.25
C ASN A 113 -16.37 -18.65 -5.69
N ALA A 114 -15.76 -17.49 -5.97
CA ALA A 114 -15.20 -17.19 -7.29
C ALA A 114 -14.03 -18.14 -7.62
N TYR A 115 -13.17 -18.43 -6.64
CA TYR A 115 -12.08 -19.38 -6.80
C TYR A 115 -12.60 -20.80 -7.07
N GLU A 116 -13.59 -21.29 -6.31
CA GLU A 116 -14.22 -22.61 -6.51
C GLU A 116 -14.86 -22.73 -7.90
N GLN A 117 -15.50 -21.67 -8.41
CA GLN A 117 -16.13 -21.66 -9.74
C GLN A 117 -15.12 -21.70 -10.89
N CYS A 118 -13.96 -21.05 -10.72
CA CYS A 118 -12.91 -21.03 -11.73
C CYS A 118 -11.97 -22.23 -11.64
N ALA A 119 -11.86 -22.85 -10.46
CA ALA A 119 -11.03 -24.03 -10.28
C ALA A 119 -11.72 -25.20 -11.02
N PRO A 120 -11.04 -25.86 -11.98
CA PRO A 120 -11.63 -27.03 -12.63
C PRO A 120 -11.99 -28.07 -11.55
N ALA A 121 -13.20 -28.63 -11.64
CA ALA A 121 -13.68 -29.68 -10.76
C ALA A 121 -12.85 -30.96 -10.95
N GLY A 122 -11.65 -30.99 -10.38
CA GLY A 122 -10.70 -32.09 -10.43
C GLY A 122 -9.72 -31.95 -9.27
N PRO A 123 -9.36 -33.04 -8.57
CA PRO A 123 -8.99 -32.97 -7.17
C PRO A 123 -7.61 -32.35 -6.99
N LEU A 124 -7.53 -31.23 -6.26
CA LEU A 124 -6.39 -30.96 -5.39
C LEU A 124 -6.48 -31.93 -4.22
N ALA A 125 -6.24 -33.22 -4.48
CA ALA A 125 -5.95 -34.17 -3.42
C ALA A 125 -4.49 -33.94 -2.99
N PRO A 126 -4.20 -33.50 -1.76
CA PRO A 126 -2.86 -33.64 -1.23
C PRO A 126 -2.57 -35.14 -1.16
N ALA A 127 -1.51 -35.58 -1.83
CA ALA A 127 -1.01 -36.94 -1.67
C ALA A 127 -0.74 -37.18 -0.18
N PRO A 128 -1.32 -38.22 0.45
CA PRO A 128 -0.98 -38.54 1.82
C PRO A 128 0.47 -39.00 1.84
N ALA A 129 1.32 -38.26 2.55
CA ALA A 129 2.70 -38.66 2.80
C ALA A 129 2.70 -39.92 3.66
N HIS A 130 2.71 -41.09 3.01
CA HIS A 130 3.08 -42.35 3.64
C HIS A 130 4.58 -42.35 3.89
N GLY A 131 4.92 -42.57 5.16
CA GLY A 131 6.28 -42.57 5.66
C GLY A 131 7.16 -43.56 4.92
N HIS A 132 8.24 -43.04 4.33
CA HIS A 132 9.42 -43.82 4.07
C HIS A 132 10.53 -43.44 5.03
N ARG A 133 10.51 -44.14 6.16
CA ARG A 133 11.68 -44.52 6.94
C ARG A 133 12.60 -45.34 6.04
N ARG A 134 13.77 -44.81 5.69
CA ARG A 134 14.98 -45.60 5.46
C ARG A 134 16.23 -44.73 5.56
N ASP A 135 16.92 -44.98 6.65
CA ASP A 135 18.37 -45.02 6.86
C ASP A 135 19.24 -44.85 5.60
N ASN A 136 20.17 -43.89 5.66
CA ASN A 136 21.56 -44.08 5.24
C ASN A 136 22.51 -43.00 5.84
N PRO A 137 23.82 -43.31 5.97
CA PRO A 137 24.75 -42.76 6.97
C PRO A 137 25.58 -41.56 6.45
N PRO A 138 26.52 -40.97 7.23
CA PRO A 138 27.04 -39.63 6.96
C PRO A 138 28.17 -39.65 5.93
N ALA A 139 28.08 -38.79 4.93
CA ALA A 139 29.19 -38.47 4.05
C ALA A 139 29.80 -37.12 4.44
N THR A 140 31.05 -37.17 4.86
CA THR A 140 31.90 -36.03 5.17
C THR A 140 32.44 -35.39 3.88
N GLY A 141 32.49 -34.06 3.86
CA GLY A 141 33.41 -33.27 3.05
C GLY A 141 32.90 -32.86 1.67
N ARG A 142 32.80 -31.55 1.41
CA ARG A 142 33.91 -30.70 0.94
C ARG A 142 33.37 -29.27 0.75
N GLN A 143 34.01 -28.30 1.39
CA GLN A 143 33.85 -26.88 1.04
C GLN A 143 34.40 -26.64 -0.36
N GLN A 144 33.65 -25.90 -1.18
CA GLN A 144 34.20 -25.06 -2.22
C GLN A 144 33.44 -23.72 -2.26
N PRO A 145 34.16 -22.59 -2.37
CA PRO A 145 33.57 -21.25 -2.42
C PRO A 145 33.13 -20.95 -3.86
N GLY A 146 31.88 -20.55 -4.01
CA GLY A 146 31.28 -20.17 -5.29
C GLY A 146 30.43 -18.94 -5.10
N ASP A 147 30.92 -17.85 -5.66
CA ASP A 147 30.31 -16.54 -5.82
C ASP A 147 29.01 -16.68 -6.64
N GLU A 148 27.85 -16.60 -5.99
CA GLU A 148 26.55 -16.48 -6.66
C GLU A 148 25.55 -15.80 -5.71
N LEU A 149 25.20 -14.55 -6.05
CA LEU A 149 24.05 -13.82 -5.50
C LEU A 149 22.80 -14.68 -5.68
N SER A 150 22.41 -15.36 -4.60
CA SER A 150 21.24 -16.21 -4.57
C SER A 150 19.97 -15.39 -4.86
N PRO A 151 18.98 -15.96 -5.56
CA PRO A 151 17.73 -15.27 -5.85
C PRO A 151 17.00 -14.98 -4.54
N LEU A 152 16.64 -13.71 -4.37
CA LEU A 152 15.90 -13.13 -3.24
C LEU A 152 14.87 -14.08 -2.61
N SER A 153 14.89 -14.16 -1.28
CA SER A 153 14.05 -15.03 -0.43
C SER A 153 12.55 -14.90 -0.76
N PRO A 154 11.74 -15.98 -0.64
CA PRO A 154 10.31 -15.98 -0.96
C PRO A 154 9.46 -14.89 -0.27
N ALA A 155 9.90 -14.34 0.86
CA ALA A 155 9.21 -13.24 1.55
C ALA A 155 9.29 -11.89 0.81
N ALA A 156 10.25 -11.70 -0.10
CA ALA A 156 10.41 -10.45 -0.85
C ALA A 156 9.55 -10.39 -2.13
N ARG A 157 8.88 -11.49 -2.53
CA ARG A 157 8.15 -11.53 -3.80
C ARG A 157 6.65 -11.30 -3.60
N HIS A 158 6.24 -10.12 -4.07
CA HIS A 158 4.87 -9.62 -4.19
C HIS A 158 4.19 -9.30 -2.87
N ASP A 159 4.24 -8.01 -2.52
CA ASP A 159 3.50 -7.40 -1.42
C ASP A 159 2.27 -6.67 -1.99
N PRO A 160 1.08 -7.30 -2.09
CA PRO A 160 -0.11 -6.63 -2.59
C PRO A 160 -0.72 -5.69 -1.53
N LYS A 161 -0.07 -5.48 -0.36
CA LYS A 161 -0.60 -4.62 0.71
C LYS A 161 0.40 -3.67 1.41
N GLY A 162 1.67 -3.65 1.02
CA GLY A 162 2.67 -2.68 1.49
C GLY A 162 3.26 -2.94 2.89
N PHE A 163 3.00 -4.10 3.52
CA PHE A 163 3.32 -4.31 4.94
C PHE A 163 4.75 -4.81 5.22
N ASP A 164 5.37 -5.56 4.32
CA ASP A 164 6.76 -5.98 4.51
C ASP A 164 7.70 -4.80 4.26
N ARG A 165 7.40 -4.00 3.22
CA ARG A 165 8.07 -2.71 3.00
C ARG A 165 7.90 -1.79 4.21
N ARG A 166 6.67 -1.66 4.73
CA ARG A 166 6.39 -0.77 5.87
C ARG A 166 7.10 -1.22 7.14
N ALA A 167 7.11 -2.52 7.44
CA ALA A 167 7.85 -3.06 8.58
C ALA A 167 9.35 -2.77 8.45
N LEU A 168 9.94 -2.98 7.27
CA LEU A 168 11.35 -2.64 7.03
C LEU A 168 11.62 -1.13 7.18
N GLN A 169 10.70 -0.26 6.74
CA GLN A 169 10.80 1.19 6.95
C GLN A 169 10.72 1.60 8.43
N ASP A 170 9.79 1.00 9.17
CA ASP A 170 9.65 1.28 10.60
C ASP A 170 10.87 0.75 11.38
N ILE A 171 11.47 -0.38 10.96
CA ILE A 171 12.75 -0.87 11.53
C ILE A 171 13.93 0.03 11.15
N LYS A 172 13.98 0.56 9.91
CA LYS A 172 15.02 1.51 9.47
C LYS A 172 15.06 2.78 10.33
N ARG A 173 13.92 3.18 10.91
CA ARG A 173 13.86 4.33 11.84
C ARG A 173 14.58 4.08 13.17
N GLY A 174 14.84 2.82 13.51
CA GLY A 174 15.75 2.43 14.59
C GLY A 174 15.14 2.44 16.00
N ASP A 175 13.82 2.51 16.12
CA ASP A 175 13.12 2.58 17.39
C ASP A 175 12.08 1.48 17.60
N LEU A 176 12.05 0.47 16.72
CA LEU A 176 11.06 -0.61 16.78
C LEU A 176 11.54 -1.78 17.65
N TRP A 177 10.69 -2.23 18.57
CA TRP A 177 10.93 -3.34 19.48
C TRP A 177 9.96 -4.48 19.25
N LEU A 178 10.48 -5.71 19.25
CA LEU A 178 9.68 -6.93 19.37
C LEU A 178 9.61 -7.34 20.84
N ARG A 179 8.41 -7.27 21.42
CA ARG A 179 8.13 -7.60 22.82
C ARG A 179 7.23 -8.81 22.93
N GLU A 180 7.18 -9.39 24.11
CA GLU A 180 6.34 -10.53 24.43
C GLU A 180 5.56 -10.23 25.71
N THR A 181 4.24 -10.46 25.68
CA THR A 181 3.40 -10.23 26.85
C THR A 181 3.74 -11.23 27.95
N PRO A 182 3.99 -10.81 29.20
CA PRO A 182 4.42 -11.71 30.26
C PRO A 182 3.46 -12.87 30.55
N ARG A 183 2.16 -12.62 30.35
CA ARG A 183 1.08 -13.54 30.73
C ARG A 183 0.69 -14.50 29.61
N HIS A 184 0.64 -14.03 28.38
CA HIS A 184 0.12 -14.80 27.25
C HIS A 184 1.19 -15.26 26.28
N ARG A 185 2.42 -14.75 26.41
CA ARG A 185 3.51 -15.00 25.46
C ARG A 185 3.20 -14.57 24.03
N ASP A 186 2.21 -13.69 23.89
CA ASP A 186 1.87 -13.09 22.61
C ASP A 186 2.92 -12.04 22.29
N LYS A 187 3.49 -12.13 21.09
CA LYS A 187 4.45 -11.17 20.58
C LYS A 187 3.71 -9.91 20.13
N TYR A 188 4.30 -8.74 20.35
CA TYR A 188 3.78 -7.47 19.87
C TYR A 188 4.92 -6.54 19.49
N LEU A 189 4.65 -5.57 18.61
CA LEU A 189 5.60 -4.55 18.21
C LEU A 189 5.27 -3.22 18.88
N ALA A 190 6.29 -2.58 19.42
CA ALA A 190 6.16 -1.27 20.04
C ALA A 190 7.35 -0.38 19.67
N TYR A 191 7.11 0.90 19.49
CA TYR A 191 8.16 1.89 19.34
C TYR A 191 8.81 2.18 20.70
N GLY A 192 10.02 2.75 20.70
CA GLY A 192 10.72 3.19 21.91
C GLY A 192 9.91 4.19 22.75
N SER A 193 8.96 4.90 22.12
CA SER A 193 7.97 5.77 22.78
C SER A 193 6.93 5.02 23.62
N GLY A 194 6.79 3.71 23.44
CA GLY A 194 5.73 2.88 24.02
C GLY A 194 4.45 2.81 23.18
N GLU A 195 4.40 3.50 22.05
CA GLU A 195 3.29 3.37 21.09
C GLU A 195 3.34 2.03 20.36
N TRP A 196 2.17 1.50 20.02
CA TRP A 196 2.05 0.26 19.24
C TRP A 196 2.45 0.53 17.79
N ALA A 197 3.19 -0.40 17.20
CA ALA A 197 3.50 -0.32 15.78
C ALA A 197 2.41 -0.99 14.94
N ASP A 198 2.14 -0.40 13.77
CA ASP A 198 1.17 -0.91 12.80
C ASP A 198 1.65 -2.22 12.12
N ALA A 199 2.94 -2.57 12.26
CA ALA A 199 3.53 -3.78 11.71
C ALA A 199 3.13 -5.04 12.51
N PHE A 200 3.05 -6.18 11.82
CA PHE A 200 2.69 -7.44 12.48
C PHE A 200 3.92 -8.13 13.09
N PRO A 201 3.82 -8.64 14.33
CA PRO A 201 4.91 -9.38 14.98
C PRO A 201 5.32 -10.64 14.22
N GLU A 202 4.38 -11.31 13.55
CA GLU A 202 4.64 -12.48 12.70
C GLU A 202 5.48 -12.10 11.49
N THR A 203 5.12 -11.00 10.80
CA THR A 203 5.90 -10.48 9.68
C THR A 203 7.34 -10.20 10.11
N VAL A 204 7.55 -9.53 11.25
CA VAL A 204 8.90 -9.28 11.75
C VAL A 204 9.63 -10.57 12.10
N THR A 205 8.93 -11.58 12.65
CA THR A 205 9.53 -12.88 12.93
C THR A 205 9.98 -13.58 11.64
N ASP A 206 9.18 -13.50 10.58
CA ASP A 206 9.53 -14.01 9.25
C ASP A 206 10.76 -13.26 8.69
N LEU A 207 10.78 -11.92 8.77
CA LEU A 207 11.92 -11.09 8.34
C LEU A 207 13.21 -11.41 9.13
N ILE A 208 13.10 -11.77 10.41
CA ILE A 208 14.23 -12.24 11.21
C ILE A 208 14.70 -13.62 10.73
N ALA A 209 13.77 -14.55 10.48
CA ALA A 209 14.08 -15.88 9.98
C ALA A 209 14.76 -15.84 8.60
N ASP A 210 14.38 -14.90 7.74
CA ASP A 210 14.97 -14.64 6.43
C ASP A 210 16.30 -13.86 6.48
N GLY A 211 16.76 -13.46 7.67
CA GLY A 211 18.01 -12.70 7.83
C GLY A 211 17.95 -11.25 7.33
N LEU A 212 16.76 -10.70 7.10
CA LEU A 212 16.55 -9.31 6.69
C LEU A 212 16.56 -8.36 7.89
N VAL A 213 16.19 -8.85 9.06
CA VAL A 213 16.15 -8.10 10.31
C VAL A 213 16.97 -8.82 11.37
N ALA A 214 17.81 -8.07 12.09
CA ALA A 214 18.49 -8.54 13.28
C ALA A 214 17.71 -8.10 14.53
N ALA A 215 17.48 -9.04 15.44
CA ALA A 215 16.90 -8.79 16.75
C ALA A 215 18.01 -8.74 17.79
N ASP A 216 18.21 -7.58 18.43
CA ASP A 216 19.16 -7.44 19.52
C ASP A 216 18.65 -8.23 20.72
N THR A 217 19.44 -9.23 21.12
CA THR A 217 19.12 -10.09 22.26
C THR A 217 19.64 -9.54 23.58
N SER A 218 20.30 -8.37 23.58
CA SER A 218 20.72 -7.67 24.77
C SER A 218 19.52 -7.06 25.50
N THR A 219 18.74 -7.91 26.15
CA THR A 219 17.59 -7.48 26.95
C THR A 219 18.10 -6.78 28.21
N SER A 220 17.78 -5.50 28.39
CA SER A 220 17.93 -4.85 29.70
C SER A 220 16.79 -5.30 30.62
N VAL A 221 17.07 -5.46 31.92
CA VAL A 221 16.05 -5.82 32.93
C VAL A 221 14.88 -4.82 32.96
N GLN A 222 15.12 -3.58 32.54
CA GLN A 222 14.14 -2.49 32.57
C GLN A 222 13.24 -2.44 31.33
N GLN A 223 13.62 -3.08 30.22
CA GLN A 223 12.85 -3.10 28.99
C GLN A 223 12.89 -4.52 28.38
N PRO A 224 11.98 -5.41 28.78
CA PRO A 224 11.89 -6.74 28.17
C PRO A 224 11.46 -6.60 26.70
N GLY A 225 12.33 -7.05 25.80
CA GLY A 225 12.12 -7.04 24.35
C GLY A 225 13.42 -7.04 23.56
N HIS A 226 13.29 -7.23 22.25
CA HIS A 226 14.39 -7.20 21.29
C HIS A 226 14.30 -5.93 20.44
N LEU A 227 15.35 -5.11 20.46
CA LEU A 227 15.46 -3.98 19.53
C LEU A 227 15.69 -4.52 18.13
N LEU A 228 14.93 -4.04 17.16
CA LEU A 228 15.01 -4.50 15.78
C LEU A 228 15.89 -3.56 14.97
N SER A 229 16.76 -4.13 14.14
CA SER A 229 17.61 -3.40 13.22
C SER A 229 17.64 -4.08 11.85
N LEU A 230 17.79 -3.30 10.78
CA LEU A 230 17.95 -3.85 9.44
C LEU A 230 19.34 -4.47 9.31
N THR A 231 19.41 -5.66 8.71
CA THR A 231 20.69 -6.18 8.23
C THR A 231 21.09 -5.47 6.93
N ALA A 232 22.34 -5.64 6.48
CA ALA A 232 22.76 -5.12 5.18
C ALA A 232 21.87 -5.64 4.03
N GLN A 233 21.45 -6.90 4.11
CA GLN A 233 20.53 -7.50 3.14
C GLN A 233 19.12 -6.89 3.23
N GLY A 234 18.59 -6.70 4.44
CA GLY A 234 17.31 -6.03 4.63
C GLY A 234 17.28 -4.60 4.10
N ALA A 235 18.38 -3.86 4.24
CA ALA A 235 18.51 -2.52 3.69
C ALA A 235 18.48 -2.51 2.14
N LEU A 236 19.17 -3.45 1.49
CA LEU A 236 19.14 -3.60 0.02
C LEU A 236 17.74 -3.99 -0.48
N VAL A 237 17.09 -4.94 0.19
CA VAL A 237 15.71 -5.35 -0.15
C VAL A 237 14.76 -4.16 -0.03
N LEU A 238 14.88 -3.36 1.04
CA LEU A 238 14.06 -2.18 1.23
C LEU A 238 14.28 -1.15 0.10
N GLU A 239 15.52 -0.92 -0.33
CA GLU A 239 15.82 -0.01 -1.44
C GLU A 239 15.17 -0.46 -2.76
N VAL A 240 15.25 -1.75 -3.08
CA VAL A 240 14.57 -2.33 -4.26
C VAL A 240 13.05 -2.17 -4.16
N LEU A 241 12.46 -2.48 -3.01
CA LEU A 241 11.02 -2.32 -2.77
C LEU A 241 10.58 -0.85 -2.84
N GLU A 242 11.40 0.09 -2.38
CA GLU A 242 11.14 1.52 -2.50
C GLU A 242 11.18 1.96 -3.98
N GLY A 243 12.14 1.47 -4.76
CA GLY A 243 12.21 1.70 -6.20
C GLY A 243 11.00 1.14 -6.96
N GLU A 244 10.62 -0.11 -6.71
CA GLU A 244 9.45 -0.75 -7.32
C GLU A 244 8.14 -0.07 -6.93
N HIS A 245 7.96 0.27 -5.65
CA HIS A 245 6.78 0.96 -5.17
C HIS A 245 6.64 2.34 -5.81
N THR A 246 7.76 3.06 -5.97
CA THR A 246 7.78 4.36 -6.66
C THR A 246 7.41 4.20 -8.13
N ALA A 247 7.94 3.18 -8.81
CA ALA A 247 7.62 2.89 -10.21
C ALA A 247 6.14 2.47 -10.40
N GLU A 248 5.60 1.64 -9.52
CA GLU A 248 4.20 1.17 -9.58
C GLU A 248 3.21 2.27 -9.18
N ARG A 249 3.53 3.11 -8.19
CA ARG A 249 2.76 4.33 -7.88
C ARG A 249 2.70 5.25 -9.08
N ARG A 250 3.83 5.50 -9.75
CA ARG A 250 3.88 6.26 -11.00
C ARG A 250 2.95 5.65 -12.04
N ARG A 251 3.04 4.34 -12.32
CA ARG A 251 2.14 3.66 -13.28
C ARG A 251 0.66 3.78 -12.93
N THR A 252 0.29 3.64 -11.66
CA THR A 252 -1.12 3.72 -11.21
C THR A 252 -1.67 5.14 -11.26
N LEU A 253 -0.87 6.14 -10.86
CA LEU A 253 -1.22 7.55 -11.04
C LEU A 253 -1.44 7.86 -12.54
N TYR A 254 -0.62 7.29 -13.42
CA TYR A 254 -0.70 7.52 -14.86
C TYR A 254 -1.80 6.72 -15.57
N ARG A 255 -2.31 5.64 -14.96
CA ARG A 255 -3.44 4.86 -15.50
C ARG A 255 -4.81 5.46 -15.13
N SER A 256 -4.88 6.28 -14.08
CA SER A 256 -6.14 6.86 -13.56
C SER A 256 -6.38 8.31 -13.99
N ALA A 257 -5.37 8.99 -14.54
CA ALA A 257 -5.47 10.38 -14.99
C ALA A 257 -5.65 10.43 -16.50
N ASP A 258 -6.87 10.14 -16.98
CA ASP A 258 -7.20 10.16 -18.41
C ASP A 258 -7.21 11.57 -19.04
N ASP A 259 -7.01 12.67 -18.28
CA ASP A 259 -7.10 14.03 -18.84
C ASP A 259 -5.97 15.02 -18.46
N LEU A 260 -5.07 14.72 -17.52
CA LEU A 260 -4.04 15.68 -17.09
C LEU A 260 -2.65 15.03 -17.02
N SER A 261 -1.68 15.68 -17.66
CA SER A 261 -0.30 15.22 -17.63
C SER A 261 0.24 15.25 -16.18
N PRO A 262 1.17 14.36 -15.81
CA PRO A 262 1.79 14.34 -14.48
C PRO A 262 2.40 15.68 -14.09
N GLN A 263 2.97 16.38 -15.07
CA GLN A 263 3.54 17.71 -14.89
C GLN A 263 2.48 18.77 -14.60
N ALA A 264 1.27 18.66 -15.16
CA ALA A 264 0.17 19.57 -14.88
C ALA A 264 -0.32 19.41 -13.43
N LEU A 265 -0.51 18.16 -12.96
CA LEU A 265 -0.87 17.89 -11.57
C LEU A 265 0.21 18.37 -10.60
N ALA A 266 1.48 18.06 -10.87
CA ALA A 266 2.59 18.54 -10.05
C ALA A 266 2.64 20.08 -10.00
N SER A 267 2.49 20.76 -11.14
CA SER A 267 2.45 22.23 -11.19
C SER A 267 1.29 22.81 -10.39
N GLU A 268 0.11 22.18 -10.45
CA GLU A 268 -1.07 22.61 -9.67
C GLU A 268 -0.81 22.49 -8.16
N VAL A 269 -0.19 21.39 -7.72
CA VAL A 269 0.18 21.22 -6.31
C VAL A 269 1.21 22.26 -5.88
N LEU A 270 2.27 22.48 -6.66
CA LEU A 270 3.30 23.47 -6.35
C LEU A 270 2.70 24.89 -6.28
N GLU A 271 1.82 25.25 -7.21
CA GLU A 271 1.08 26.53 -7.18
C GLU A 271 0.15 26.63 -5.96
N ALA A 272 -0.48 25.54 -5.56
CA ALA A 272 -1.35 25.52 -4.39
C ALA A 272 -0.55 25.65 -3.08
N VAL A 273 0.67 25.09 -3.02
CA VAL A 273 1.57 25.27 -1.87
C VAL A 273 2.13 26.69 -1.83
N ASP A 274 2.50 27.27 -2.99
CA ASP A 274 2.96 28.66 -3.12
C ASP A 274 1.91 29.67 -2.64
N ARG A 275 0.62 29.42 -2.93
CA ARG A 275 -0.51 30.22 -2.40
C ARG A 275 -0.68 30.09 -0.88
N GLY A 276 -0.03 29.12 -0.26
CA GLY A 276 -0.09 28.85 1.17
C GLY A 276 -1.36 28.12 1.63
N GLY A 277 -1.33 27.68 2.88
CA GLY A 277 -2.49 27.10 3.57
C GLY A 277 -2.81 25.64 3.22
N LEU A 278 -1.93 24.94 2.50
CA LEU A 278 -2.01 23.49 2.36
C LEU A 278 -1.33 22.77 3.53
N ARG A 279 -2.02 21.76 4.06
CA ARG A 279 -1.52 20.91 5.14
C ARG A 279 -1.73 19.45 4.78
N ILE A 280 -0.74 18.61 5.09
CA ILE A 280 -0.91 17.17 5.08
C ILE A 280 -1.37 16.69 6.47
N CYS A 281 -2.52 16.06 6.50
CA CYS A 281 -3.15 15.53 7.71
C CYS A 281 -3.17 14.01 7.64
N ARG A 282 -3.17 13.33 8.80
CA ARG A 282 -3.46 11.89 8.87
C ARG A 282 -4.82 11.70 9.52
N ASP A 283 -5.67 10.94 8.85
CA ASP A 283 -6.93 10.52 9.46
C ASP A 283 -6.64 9.53 10.60
N ILE A 284 -7.15 9.81 11.79
CA ILE A 284 -6.88 8.99 12.99
C ILE A 284 -7.65 7.66 12.92
N LEU A 285 -8.78 7.62 12.22
CA LEU A 285 -9.66 6.45 12.12
C LEU A 285 -9.20 5.50 11.00
N TYR A 286 -8.74 6.07 9.88
CA TYR A 286 -8.42 5.30 8.68
C TYR A 286 -6.93 5.27 8.33
N HIS A 287 -6.09 6.00 9.06
CA HIS A 287 -4.63 6.06 8.91
C HIS A 287 -4.11 6.48 7.52
N PHE A 288 -4.98 6.94 6.61
CA PHE A 288 -4.57 7.54 5.34
C PHE A 288 -4.23 9.02 5.51
N ASN A 289 -3.36 9.51 4.64
CA ASN A 289 -3.04 10.94 4.56
C ASN A 289 -4.06 11.64 3.67
N TYR A 290 -4.48 12.83 4.06
CA TYR A 290 -5.35 13.69 3.27
C TYR A 290 -4.82 15.12 3.28
N ILE A 291 -5.22 15.91 2.29
CA ILE A 291 -4.81 17.31 2.16
C ILE A 291 -5.93 18.21 2.65
N ALA A 292 -5.61 19.05 3.63
CA ALA A 292 -6.49 20.11 4.09
C ALA A 292 -6.02 21.45 3.52
N CYS A 293 -6.96 22.30 3.13
CA CYS A 293 -6.71 23.69 2.80
C CYS A 293 -7.35 24.57 3.86
N ASP A 294 -6.64 25.61 4.32
CA ASP A 294 -7.13 26.59 5.30
C ASP A 294 -8.43 27.30 4.83
N SER A 295 -8.75 27.25 3.53
CA SER A 295 -10.00 27.77 2.97
C SER A 295 -11.25 26.93 3.28
N GLY A 296 -11.10 25.74 3.87
CA GLY A 296 -12.20 24.82 4.18
C GLY A 296 -12.83 24.14 2.96
N LYS A 297 -12.46 24.55 1.73
CA LYS A 297 -12.76 23.79 0.52
C LYS A 297 -11.69 22.70 0.39
N GLY A 298 -12.12 21.45 0.22
CA GLY A 298 -11.21 20.34 -0.07
C GLY A 298 -10.32 20.74 -1.25
N ALA A 299 -9.00 20.67 -1.05
CA ALA A 299 -8.09 20.93 -2.15
C ALA A 299 -8.35 19.86 -3.21
N ALA A 300 -8.42 20.23 -4.49
CA ALA A 300 -8.43 19.28 -5.61
C ALA A 300 -7.09 18.50 -5.72
N VAL A 301 -6.17 18.76 -4.78
CA VAL A 301 -4.87 18.15 -4.66
C VAL A 301 -4.98 16.80 -3.95
N ARG A 302 -4.52 15.76 -4.64
CA ARG A 302 -4.40 14.42 -4.07
C ARG A 302 -3.23 14.35 -3.08
N ALA A 303 -3.46 13.68 -1.95
CA ALA A 303 -2.42 13.46 -0.94
C ALA A 303 -1.25 12.66 -1.50
N GLU A 304 -1.52 11.73 -2.40
CA GLU A 304 -0.48 10.91 -3.04
C GLU A 304 0.52 11.76 -3.84
N THR A 305 0.04 12.76 -4.58
CA THR A 305 0.90 13.67 -5.36
C THR A 305 1.78 14.50 -4.43
N VAL A 306 1.24 14.97 -3.31
CA VAL A 306 2.00 15.73 -2.31
C VAL A 306 3.10 14.86 -1.69
N GLU A 307 2.81 13.61 -1.35
CA GLU A 307 3.81 12.67 -0.83
C GLU A 307 4.94 12.42 -1.83
N GLU A 308 4.63 12.29 -3.12
CA GLU A 308 5.64 12.11 -4.18
C GLU A 308 6.52 13.36 -4.29
N LEU A 309 5.94 14.56 -4.27
CA LEU A 309 6.71 15.80 -4.30
C LEU A 309 7.58 16.01 -3.04
N ILE A 310 7.17 15.48 -1.88
CA ILE A 310 8.02 15.43 -0.68
C ILE A 310 9.17 14.44 -0.88
N ALA A 311 8.89 13.26 -1.43
CA ALA A 311 9.91 12.25 -1.71
C ALA A 311 10.95 12.71 -2.75
N ASP A 312 10.51 13.44 -3.77
CA ASP A 312 11.36 14.07 -4.78
C ASP A 312 12.10 15.33 -4.25
N GLY A 313 11.86 15.72 -3.00
CA GLY A 313 12.52 16.87 -2.37
C GLY A 313 12.07 18.23 -2.90
N LEU A 314 10.92 18.30 -3.57
CA LEU A 314 10.31 19.54 -4.08
C LEU A 314 9.44 20.23 -3.02
N LEU A 315 8.91 19.46 -2.08
CA LEU A 315 8.15 19.93 -0.93
C LEU A 315 8.81 19.50 0.39
N VAL A 316 8.59 20.30 1.43
CA VAL A 316 8.91 19.93 2.82
C VAL A 316 7.65 20.08 3.68
N ALA A 317 7.41 19.09 4.54
CA ALA A 317 6.36 19.15 5.55
C ALA A 317 6.94 19.59 6.89
N ASP A 318 6.30 20.54 7.57
CA ASP A 318 6.70 20.99 8.89
C ASP A 318 6.57 19.85 9.91
N THR A 319 7.70 19.33 10.38
CA THR A 319 7.75 18.22 11.33
C THR A 319 7.61 18.65 12.78
N SER A 320 7.61 19.96 13.07
CA SER A 320 7.43 20.49 14.43
C SER A 320 6.03 20.23 14.98
N VAL A 321 5.06 19.96 14.10
CA VAL A 321 3.67 19.62 14.45
C VAL A 321 3.42 18.12 14.21
N PRO A 322 2.79 17.40 15.15
CA PRO A 322 2.39 16.02 14.92
C PRO A 322 1.33 15.92 13.81
N LEU A 323 1.31 14.79 13.11
CA LEU A 323 0.42 14.48 11.96
C LEU A 323 -1.08 14.33 12.32
N GLY A 324 -1.54 14.93 13.42
CA GLY A 324 -2.92 14.88 13.87
C GLY A 324 -3.86 15.76 13.03
N ARG A 325 -5.04 16.06 13.60
CA ARG A 325 -6.13 16.78 12.93
C ARG A 325 -5.74 18.18 12.43
N SER A 326 -4.73 18.81 13.05
CA SER A 326 -4.20 20.12 12.67
C SER A 326 -3.31 20.10 11.42
N GLY A 327 -2.84 18.91 11.02
CA GLY A 327 -1.94 18.71 9.88
C GLY A 327 -0.56 19.33 10.05
N ARG A 328 0.34 18.96 9.14
CA ARG A 328 1.65 19.58 8.94
C ARG A 328 1.59 20.55 7.77
N ALA A 329 2.03 21.78 7.98
CA ALA A 329 2.10 22.76 6.91
C ALA A 329 3.09 22.32 5.83
N LEU A 330 2.76 22.57 4.56
CA LEU A 330 3.64 22.29 3.43
C LEU A 330 4.33 23.57 2.99
N SER A 331 5.57 23.45 2.56
CA SER A 331 6.35 24.56 1.99
C SER A 331 7.18 24.07 0.81
N LEU A 332 7.45 24.97 -0.15
CA LEU A 332 8.35 24.68 -1.26
C LEU A 332 9.79 24.61 -0.76
N THR A 333 10.56 23.68 -1.31
CA THR A 333 12.03 23.73 -1.22
C THR A 333 12.57 24.65 -2.32
N PRO A 334 13.85 25.07 -2.27
CA PRO A 334 14.46 25.82 -3.37
C PRO A 334 14.37 25.09 -4.73
N ALA A 335 14.39 23.74 -4.71
CA ALA A 335 14.18 22.93 -5.91
C ALA A 335 12.74 23.00 -6.42
N GLY A 336 11.76 22.93 -5.50
CA GLY A 336 10.34 23.12 -5.81
C GLY A 336 10.03 24.50 -6.41
N GLU A 337 10.61 25.56 -5.84
CA GLU A 337 10.50 26.93 -6.37
C GLU A 337 11.04 27.04 -7.80
N ALA A 338 12.22 26.47 -8.08
CA ALA A 338 12.81 26.49 -9.40
C ALA A 338 11.93 25.75 -10.45
N VAL A 339 11.34 24.62 -10.07
CA VAL A 339 10.42 23.87 -10.94
C VAL A 339 9.14 24.65 -11.20
N LEU A 340 8.60 25.33 -10.18
CA LEU A 340 7.42 26.17 -10.30
C LEU A 340 7.65 27.38 -11.22
N GLU A 341 8.80 28.06 -11.10
CA GLU A 341 9.13 29.18 -11.98
C GLU A 341 9.35 28.74 -13.44
N ALA A 342 9.96 27.56 -13.63
CA ALA A 342 10.09 26.96 -14.95
C ALA A 342 8.72 26.64 -15.58
N SER A 343 7.77 26.10 -14.79
CA SER A 343 6.42 25.78 -15.28
C SER A 343 5.62 27.04 -15.64
N ARG A 344 5.71 28.10 -14.82
CA ARG A 344 5.12 29.42 -15.10
C ARG A 344 5.65 30.02 -16.40
N THR A 345 6.96 29.98 -16.60
CA THR A 345 7.61 30.47 -17.82
C THR A 345 7.16 29.69 -19.06
N ALA A 346 7.04 28.36 -18.95
CA ALA A 346 6.53 27.51 -20.03
C ALA A 346 5.08 27.86 -20.40
N HIS A 347 4.20 28.00 -19.41
CA HIS A 347 2.81 28.41 -19.63
C HIS A 347 2.69 29.77 -20.32
N GLN A 348 3.49 30.76 -19.91
CA GLN A 348 3.52 32.09 -20.54
C GLN A 348 3.94 32.01 -22.01
N ARG A 349 4.94 31.19 -22.34
CA ARG A 349 5.39 30.98 -23.74
C ARG A 349 4.31 30.32 -24.60
N VAL A 350 3.63 29.30 -24.07
CA VAL A 350 2.52 28.63 -24.76
C VAL A 350 1.36 29.61 -25.00
N ALA A 351 0.97 30.38 -23.98
CA ALA A 351 -0.07 31.40 -24.11
C ALA A 351 0.27 32.48 -25.14
N ALA A 352 1.54 32.92 -25.18
CA ALA A 352 2.00 33.88 -26.18
C ALA A 352 1.99 33.29 -27.61
N ALA A 353 2.37 32.03 -27.79
CA ALA A 353 2.32 31.34 -29.08
C ALA A 353 0.87 31.13 -29.56
N LEU A 354 -0.05 30.77 -28.66
CA LEU A 354 -1.48 30.66 -28.97
C LEU A 354 -2.03 32.02 -29.45
N ARG A 355 -1.75 33.11 -28.72
CA ARG A 355 -2.19 34.46 -29.10
C ARG A 355 -1.70 34.88 -30.49
N ARG A 356 -0.44 34.58 -30.83
CA ARG A 356 0.10 34.83 -32.18
C ARG A 356 -0.64 34.04 -33.26
N SER A 357 -1.05 32.81 -32.96
CA SER A 357 -1.76 31.94 -33.91
C SER A 357 -3.22 32.35 -34.13
N THR A 358 -3.89 32.89 -33.10
CA THR A 358 -5.29 33.36 -33.19
C THR A 358 -5.42 34.73 -33.87
N THR A 359 -4.32 35.50 -33.99
CA THR A 359 -4.33 36.83 -34.62
C THR A 359 -3.91 36.79 -36.09
N GLY A 360 -3.89 35.60 -36.72
CA GLY A 360 -3.79 35.49 -38.17
C GLY A 360 -5.03 36.12 -38.81
N ASP A 361 -4.84 37.29 -39.41
CA ASP A 361 -5.87 38.07 -40.10
C ASP A 361 -6.53 37.22 -41.20
N PRO A 362 -7.86 37.00 -41.17
CA PRO A 362 -8.57 36.32 -42.26
C PRO A 362 -8.59 37.11 -43.57
N SER A 363 -7.97 38.30 -43.62
CA SER A 363 -7.94 39.15 -44.81
C SER A 363 -6.85 38.80 -45.82
N ASP A 364 -5.91 37.90 -45.51
CA ASP A 364 -4.90 37.46 -46.49
C ASP A 364 -5.41 36.26 -47.30
N VAL A 365 -6.47 36.53 -48.08
CA VAL A 365 -6.87 35.65 -49.20
C VAL A 365 -5.79 35.80 -50.27
N PRO A 366 -4.99 34.77 -50.58
CA PRO A 366 -4.11 34.85 -51.73
C PRO A 366 -4.98 34.98 -52.97
N ALA A 367 -4.83 36.11 -53.66
CA ALA A 367 -5.50 36.39 -54.92
C ALA A 367 -5.40 35.17 -55.84
N GLN A 368 -6.55 34.58 -56.11
CA GLN A 368 -6.73 33.45 -57.00
C GLN A 368 -6.07 33.79 -58.36
N PRO A 369 -5.11 33.00 -58.86
CA PRO A 369 -4.53 33.26 -60.18
C PRO A 369 -5.62 33.12 -61.25
N PRO A 370 -5.61 33.97 -62.30
CA PRO A 370 -6.67 34.00 -63.30
C PRO A 370 -6.78 32.65 -64.03
N VAL A 371 -8.00 32.12 -64.07
CA VAL A 371 -8.37 30.91 -64.80
C VAL A 371 -8.13 31.15 -66.30
N PRO A 372 -7.35 30.31 -67.00
CA PRO A 372 -7.25 30.39 -68.45
C PRO A 372 -8.54 29.89 -69.11
N THR A 373 -9.07 30.71 -70.01
CA THR A 373 -10.21 30.44 -70.88
C THR A 373 -9.99 29.15 -71.68
N PRO A 374 -10.92 28.16 -71.66
CA PRO A 374 -10.79 26.99 -72.51
C PRO A 374 -11.09 27.37 -73.97
N ALA A 375 -10.09 27.20 -74.82
CA ALA A 375 -10.21 27.29 -76.27
C ALA A 375 -11.15 26.20 -76.81
N ALA A 376 -11.95 26.58 -77.79
CA ALA A 376 -12.95 25.77 -78.46
C ALA A 376 -12.36 24.46 -79.05
N HIS A 377 -13.02 23.33 -78.76
CA HIS A 377 -12.86 22.09 -79.52
C HIS A 377 -13.56 22.20 -80.89
N PRO A 378 -12.89 21.90 -82.01
CA PRO A 378 -13.58 21.70 -83.27
C PRO A 378 -14.20 20.30 -83.34
N ALA A 379 -15.38 20.28 -83.97
CA ALA A 379 -16.27 19.14 -84.13
C ALA A 379 -15.65 17.95 -84.86
N ALA A 380 -15.80 16.75 -84.29
CA ALA A 380 -15.57 15.48 -84.97
C ALA A 380 -16.85 15.05 -85.70
N ARG A 381 -16.71 14.76 -87.00
CA ARG A 381 -17.73 14.25 -87.93
C ARG A 381 -18.28 12.88 -87.52
N PRO A 382 -19.56 12.58 -87.79
CA PRO A 382 -20.09 11.22 -87.71
C PRO A 382 -19.66 10.43 -88.95
N SER A 383 -19.03 9.27 -88.75
CA SER A 383 -18.81 8.28 -89.81
C SER A 383 -19.80 7.14 -89.69
N ARG A 384 -20.30 6.79 -90.86
CA ARG A 384 -21.44 5.94 -91.20
C ARG A 384 -20.95 4.50 -91.44
N ILE A 385 -21.67 3.56 -90.83
CA ILE A 385 -21.98 2.17 -91.21
C ILE A 385 -21.21 1.59 -92.43
N HIS A 386 -20.58 0.44 -92.23
CA HIS A 386 -20.89 -0.79 -92.98
C HIS A 386 -20.64 -2.05 -92.14
#